data_AF-A0A7V8L4P9-F1
#
_entry.id   AF-A0A7V8L4P9-F1
#
_cell.length_a   1.000
_cell.length_b   1.000
_cell.length_c   1.000
_cell.angle_alpha   90.00
_cell.angle_beta   90.00
_cell.angle_gamma   90.00
#
_symmetry.space_group_name_H-M   'P 1'
#
loop_
_entity.id
_entity.type
_entity.pdbx_description
1 polymer ?
#
loop_
_entity_poly.entity_id
_entity_poly.type
_entity_poly.pdbx_seq_one_letter_code
_entity_poly.pdbx_strand_id
1 'polypeptide(L)' 'AKLYMGAIAAISHNRHVKAQYTRLLLKGKVKMLAIGAAMRKLVHLCYGVLHTQQPYDKNYGVVTD' A
#
# COMPACT_ATOMS: atom_id res chain seq x y z
N ALA A 1 17.77 1.17 0.63
CA ALA A 1 16.33 1.34 0.33
C ALA A 1 16.02 0.78 -1.07
N LYS A 2 15.47 -0.43 -1.19
CA LYS A 2 15.11 -1.04 -2.50
C LYS A 2 13.62 -0.95 -2.85
N LEU A 3 12.77 -0.51 -1.92
CA LEU A 3 11.31 -0.55 -2.05
C LEU A 3 10.69 0.75 -2.57
N TYR A 4 11.48 1.79 -2.88
CA TYR A 4 10.94 3.06 -3.34
C TYR A 4 10.20 2.91 -4.68
N MET A 5 10.85 2.27 -5.67
CA MET A 5 10.22 2.01 -6.96
C MET A 5 9.05 1.02 -6.84
N GLY A 6 9.16 0.03 -5.95
CA GLY A 6 8.04 -0.86 -5.62
C GLY A 6 6.84 -0.13 -5.04
N ALA A 7 7.08 0.87 -4.16
CA ALA A 7 6.02 1.70 -3.61
C ALA A 7 5.36 2.59 -4.65
N ILE A 8 6.11 3.17 -5.57
CA ILE A 8 5.54 3.95 -6.68
C ILE A 8 4.65 3.06 -7.55
N ALA A 9 5.14 1.88 -7.96
CA ALA A 9 4.34 0.94 -8.74
C ALA A 9 3.06 0.52 -7.98
N ALA A 10 3.17 0.25 -6.68
CA ALA A 10 2.02 -0.13 -5.87
C ALA A 10 1.01 1.01 -5.66
N ILE A 11 1.46 2.27 -5.57
CA ILE A 11 0.53 3.42 -5.53
C ILE A 11 -0.28 3.49 -6.83
N SER A 12 0.31 3.14 -7.98
CA SER A 12 -0.38 3.15 -9.27
C SER A 12 -1.34 1.97 -9.44
N HIS A 13 -0.92 0.76 -9.06
CA HIS A 13 -1.65 -0.49 -9.36
C HIS A 13 -2.49 -1.03 -8.18
N ASN A 14 -2.06 -0.85 -6.93
CA ASN A 14 -2.75 -1.40 -5.75
C ASN A 14 -3.70 -0.39 -5.12
N ARG A 15 -5.01 -0.68 -5.18
CA ARG A 15 -6.07 0.17 -4.61
C ARG A 15 -5.84 0.46 -3.12
N HIS A 16 -5.41 -0.51 -2.32
CA HIS A 16 -5.20 -0.33 -0.87
C HIS A 16 -4.05 0.63 -0.53
N VAL A 17 -2.99 0.61 -1.32
CA VAL A 17 -1.81 1.47 -1.15
C VAL A 17 -2.14 2.86 -1.68
N LYS A 18 -2.77 2.94 -2.87
CA LYS A 18 -3.27 4.18 -3.46
C LYS A 18 -4.22 4.92 -2.52
N ALA A 19 -5.20 4.23 -1.94
CA ALA A 19 -6.15 4.84 -1.01
C ALA A 19 -5.47 5.41 0.23
N GLN A 20 -4.45 4.72 0.78
CA GLN A 20 -3.67 5.27 1.90
C GLN A 20 -2.87 6.51 1.48
N TYR A 21 -2.19 6.43 0.35
CA TYR A 21 -1.40 7.53 -0.21
C TYR A 21 -2.26 8.77 -0.46
N THR A 22 -3.40 8.62 -1.15
CA THR A 22 -4.34 9.72 -1.41
C THR A 22 -4.90 10.31 -0.13
N ARG A 23 -5.30 9.50 0.86
CA ARG A 23 -5.76 10.02 2.16
C ARG A 23 -4.69 10.84 2.88
N LEU A 24 -3.42 10.46 2.80
CA LEU A 24 -2.31 11.22 3.39
C LEU A 24 -2.08 12.55 2.66
N LEU A 25 -2.16 12.56 1.33
CA LEU A 25 -2.07 13.79 0.54
C LEU A 25 -3.24 14.73 0.81
N LEU A 26 -4.47 14.22 0.89
CA LEU A 26 -5.66 15.01 1.22
C LEU A 26 -5.57 15.63 2.62
N LYS A 27 -4.86 14.99 3.55
CA LYS A 27 -4.54 15.55 4.87
C LYS A 27 -3.41 16.59 4.84
N GLY A 28 -2.95 17.03 3.67
CA GLY A 28 -1.89 18.02 3.50
C GLY A 28 -0.49 17.49 3.82
N LYS A 29 -0.28 16.18 3.93
CA LYS A 29 1.04 15.62 4.25
C LYS A 29 1.96 15.64 3.04
N VAL A 30 3.26 15.80 3.28
CA VAL A 30 4.28 15.80 2.22
C VAL A 30 4.35 14.46 1.48
N LYS A 31 4.58 14.51 0.16
CA LYS A 31 4.61 13.33 -0.73
C LYS A 31 5.60 12.26 -0.25
N MET A 32 6.79 12.66 0.19
CA MET A 32 7.81 11.72 0.69
C MET A 32 7.34 10.92 1.91
N LEU A 33 6.60 11.55 2.82
CA LEU A 33 6.02 10.87 3.98
C LEU A 33 4.95 9.87 3.52
N ALA A 34 4.12 10.25 2.56
CA ALA A 34 3.09 9.37 2.01
C ALA A 34 3.69 8.16 1.28
N ILE A 35 4.81 8.33 0.57
CA ILE A 35 5.57 7.22 -0.04
C ILE A 35 6.16 6.31 1.04
N GLY A 36 6.75 6.87 2.10
CA GLY A 36 7.25 6.06 3.23
C GLY A 36 6.16 5.22 3.90
N ALA A 37 4.95 5.78 4.05
CA ALA A 37 3.79 5.04 4.54
C ALA A 37 3.35 3.92 3.57
N ALA A 38 3.41 4.17 2.25
CA ALA A 38 3.13 3.17 1.23
C ALA A 38 4.14 2.02 1.25
N MET A 39 5.45 2.32 1.40
CA MET A 39 6.50 1.30 1.55
C MET A 39 6.23 0.38 2.75
N ARG A 40 5.85 0.95 3.90
CA ARG A 40 5.51 0.16 5.09
C ARG A 40 4.31 -0.75 4.83
N LYS A 41 3.25 -0.22 4.20
CA LYS A 41 2.05 -1.01 3.89
C LYS A 41 2.34 -2.15 2.91
N LEU A 42 3.24 -1.93 1.95
CA LEU A 42 3.70 -2.99 1.04
C LEU A 42 4.41 -4.13 1.76
N VAL A 43 5.31 -3.82 2.70
CA VAL A 43 6.02 -4.86 3.47
C VAL A 43 5.02 -5.70 4.26
N HIS A 44 4.03 -5.08 4.89
CA HIS A 44 2.98 -5.80 5.61
C HIS A 44 2.12 -6.68 4.70
N LEU A 45 1.84 -6.23 3.48
CA LEU A 45 1.13 -7.03 2.47
C LEU A 45 1.93 -8.28 2.10
N CYS A 46 3.21 -8.14 1.78
CA CYS A 46 4.09 -9.28 1.47
C CYS A 46 4.23 -10.23 2.67
N TYR A 47 4.39 -9.67 3.88
CA TYR A 47 4.49 -10.45 5.10
C TYR A 47 3.19 -11.21 5.39
N GLY A 48 2.02 -10.58 5.18
CA GLY A 48 0.73 -11.22 5.35
C GLY A 48 0.59 -12.47 4.48
N VAL A 49 0.88 -12.36 3.18
CA VAL A 49 0.86 -13.49 2.23
C VAL A 49 1.80 -14.61 2.68
N LEU A 50 3.02 -14.27 3.07
CA LEU A 50 4.03 -15.24 3.49
C LEU A 50 3.62 -15.94 4.80
N HIS A 51 3.03 -15.20 5.74
CA HIS A 51 2.66 -15.70 7.05
C HIS A 51 1.39 -16.56 7.02
N THR A 52 0.36 -16.15 6.28
CA THR A 52 -0.89 -16.91 6.18
C THR A 52 -0.84 -17.98 5.10
N GLN A 53 0.20 -18.02 4.26
CA GLN A 53 0.30 -18.91 3.09
C GLN A 53 -0.89 -18.78 2.14
N GLN A 54 -1.60 -17.66 2.21
CA GLN A 54 -2.75 -17.37 1.36
C GLN A 54 -2.34 -16.39 0.25
N PRO A 55 -2.80 -16.62 -0.98
CA PRO A 55 -2.53 -15.71 -2.08
C PRO A 55 -3.08 -14.32 -1.76
N TYR A 56 -2.38 -13.29 -2.25
CA TYR A 56 -2.82 -11.92 -2.10
C TYR A 56 -4.17 -11.71 -2.79
N ASP A 57 -5.18 -11.29 -2.02
CA ASP A 57 -6.47 -10.87 -2.54
C ASP A 57 -6.51 -9.34 -2.71
N LYS A 58 -6.72 -8.91 -3.96
CA LYS A 58 -6.87 -7.50 -4.36
C LYS A 58 -8.10 -6.81 -3.78
N ASN A 59 -9.08 -7.59 -3.32
CA ASN A 59 -10.34 -7.12 -2.73
C ASN A 59 -10.36 -7.27 -1.21
N TYR A 60 -9.26 -7.67 -0.58
CA TYR A 60 -9.20 -7.95 0.85
C TYR A 60 -9.57 -6.72 1.70
N GLY A 61 -10.72 -6.77 2.38
CA GLY A 61 -11.24 -5.69 3.21
C GLY A 61 -11.80 -4.49 2.43
N VAL A 62 -12.05 -4.62 1.11
CA VAL A 62 -12.95 -3.72 0.40
C VAL A 62 -14.37 -4.21 0.69
N VAL A 63 -15.09 -3.52 1.58
CA VAL A 63 -16.54 -3.74 1.73
C VAL A 63 -17.18 -3.22 0.44
N THR A 64 -17.52 -4.13 -0.46
CA THR A 64 -18.49 -3.88 -1.52
C THR A 64 -19.87 -4.02 -0.89
N ASP A 65 -20.55 -2.90 -0.66
CA ASP A 65 -22.02 -2.87 -0.63
C ASP A 65 -22.59 -3.35 -1.98
#